data_AF-Q6WU86-F1
#
_entry.id   AF-Q6WU86-F1
#
_cell.length_a   1.000
_cell.length_b   1.000
_cell.length_c   1.000
_cell.angle_alpha   90.00
_cell.angle_beta   90.00
_cell.angle_gamma   90.00
#
_symmetry.space_group_name_H-M   'P 1'
#
loop_
_entity.id
_entity.type
_entity.pdbx_description
1 polymer ?
#
loop_
_entity_poly.entity_id
_entity_poly.type
_entity_poly.pdbx_seq_one_letter_code
_entity_poly.pdbx_strand_id
1 'polypeptide(L)'
;MMKKLLKLLAIFLLFSSIVSSSAMASSTRTVTDMTGEKVKIPNKVNRVADLWHANNQVVLLLGGQNKLVATTPLVKKQHWFTVVDPKIVKVAAPLAGNQIQVEELVKTKSDVVIASDQAQIKESRQAKLPTINAMYTDFTGLKKSVTLTANVLGGNSPRIARPYNKELTNNINLVKQHLKSRESTPTVLHIVNSTDLT
;
A
#
# COMPACT_ATOMS: atom_id res chain seq x y z
N MET A 1 -24.85 35.17 -59.19
CA MET A 1 -25.35 34.22 -58.17
C MET A 1 -24.28 33.35 -57.51
N MET A 2 -23.17 33.00 -58.17
CA MET A 2 -22.15 32.07 -57.62
C MET A 2 -21.27 32.61 -56.46
N LYS A 3 -21.14 33.93 -56.28
CA LYS A 3 -20.33 34.52 -55.18
C LYS A 3 -21.03 34.51 -53.81
N LYS A 4 -22.37 34.38 -53.78
CA LYS A 4 -23.14 34.24 -52.52
C LYS A 4 -23.19 32.78 -52.04
N LEU A 5 -23.08 31.81 -52.96
CA LEU A 5 -23.06 30.38 -52.63
C LEU A 5 -21.71 29.93 -52.04
N LEU A 6 -20.61 30.58 -52.43
CA LEU A 6 -19.27 30.27 -51.89
C LEU A 6 -19.06 30.77 -50.46
N LYS A 7 -19.80 31.80 -50.02
CA LYS A 7 -19.77 32.28 -48.63
C LYS A 7 -20.60 31.41 -47.68
N LEU A 8 -21.55 30.62 -48.20
CA LEU A 8 -22.36 29.71 -47.38
C LEU A 8 -21.64 28.38 -47.10
N LEU A 9 -20.72 27.96 -47.97
CA LEU A 9 -19.93 26.73 -47.77
C LEU A 9 -18.70 26.94 -46.85
N ALA A 10 -18.25 28.19 -46.68
CA ALA A 10 -17.14 28.53 -45.78
C ALA A 10 -17.56 28.68 -44.31
N ILE A 11 -18.87 28.76 -44.02
CA ILE A 11 -19.38 28.93 -42.65
C ILE A 11 -19.66 27.57 -41.96
N PHE A 12 -19.77 26.48 -42.73
CA PHE A 12 -19.94 25.14 -42.17
C PHE A 12 -18.61 24.43 -41.82
N LEU A 13 -17.46 24.98 -42.24
CA LEU A 13 -16.13 24.42 -41.98
C LEU A 13 -15.39 25.02 -40.78
N LEU A 14 -16.04 25.90 -40.00
CA LEU A 14 -15.47 26.53 -38.81
C LEU A 14 -16.02 26.00 -37.48
N PHE A 15 -16.85 24.96 -37.50
CA PHE A 15 -17.41 24.33 -36.29
C PHE A 15 -16.82 22.96 -35.94
N SER A 16 -15.66 22.60 -36.50
CA SER A 16 -14.83 21.55 -35.91
C SER A 16 -14.05 22.13 -34.72
N SER A 17 -14.78 22.55 -33.69
CA SER A 17 -14.22 22.74 -32.37
C SER A 17 -13.71 21.37 -31.94
N ILE A 18 -12.39 21.20 -32.03
CA ILE A 18 -11.69 20.08 -31.44
C ILE A 18 -12.09 20.09 -29.97
N VAL A 19 -12.95 19.15 -29.62
CA VAL A 19 -13.28 18.78 -28.26
C VAL A 19 -11.99 18.22 -27.70
N SER A 20 -11.14 19.12 -27.21
CA SER A 20 -10.00 18.75 -26.37
C SER A 20 -10.60 18.08 -25.16
N SER A 21 -10.72 16.76 -25.23
CA SER A 21 -10.88 15.90 -24.08
C SER A 21 -9.65 16.16 -23.22
N SER A 22 -9.76 17.14 -22.32
CA SER A 22 -8.87 17.24 -21.18
C SER A 22 -9.08 15.96 -20.40
N ALA A 23 -8.34 14.92 -20.79
CA ALA A 23 -8.05 13.80 -19.92
C ALA A 23 -7.48 14.46 -18.66
N MET A 24 -8.35 14.61 -17.66
CA MET A 24 -8.06 15.23 -16.39
C MET A 24 -6.89 14.41 -15.85
N ALA A 25 -5.66 14.90 -16.05
CA ALA A 25 -4.48 14.17 -15.66
C ALA A 25 -4.66 13.90 -14.18
N SER A 26 -4.84 12.62 -13.81
CA SER A 26 -5.10 12.23 -12.43
C SER A 26 -3.95 12.78 -11.62
N SER A 27 -4.22 13.84 -10.86
CA SER A 27 -3.20 14.53 -10.09
C SER A 27 -2.45 13.51 -9.22
N THR A 28 -1.13 13.56 -9.27
CA THR A 28 -0.26 12.64 -8.53
C THR A 28 0.41 13.37 -7.39
N ARG A 29 0.84 12.60 -6.39
CA ARG A 29 1.72 13.06 -5.30
C ARG A 29 2.88 12.11 -5.15
N THR A 30 3.97 12.62 -4.60
CA THR A 30 5.15 11.84 -4.29
C THR A 30 5.10 11.38 -2.84
N VAL A 31 5.44 10.11 -2.62
CA VAL A 31 5.69 9.53 -1.30
C VAL A 31 7.13 9.03 -1.28
N THR A 32 7.81 9.20 -0.17
CA THR A 32 9.13 8.60 0.07
C THR A 32 8.95 7.31 0.84
N ASP A 33 9.42 6.19 0.29
CA ASP A 33 9.24 4.87 0.89
C ASP A 33 10.31 4.56 1.95
N MET A 34 10.28 3.36 2.54
CA MET A 34 11.19 2.96 3.63
C MET A 34 12.66 2.83 3.19
N THR A 35 12.93 2.79 1.88
CA THR A 35 14.29 2.78 1.31
C THR A 35 14.79 4.17 0.91
N GLY A 36 13.95 5.20 1.05
CA GLY A 36 14.25 6.57 0.63
C GLY A 36 13.86 6.87 -0.82
N GLU A 37 13.27 5.92 -1.53
CA GLU A 37 12.86 6.11 -2.92
C GLU A 37 11.61 6.99 -3.01
N LYS A 38 11.61 7.93 -3.96
CA LYS A 38 10.47 8.82 -4.26
C LYS A 38 9.56 8.16 -5.29
N VAL A 39 8.38 7.74 -4.87
CA VAL A 39 7.39 7.08 -5.71
C VAL A 39 6.21 8.01 -5.97
N LYS A 40 5.85 8.20 -7.24
CA LYS A 40 4.64 8.94 -7.63
C LYS A 40 3.43 8.02 -7.57
N ILE A 41 2.41 8.41 -6.82
CA ILE A 41 1.13 7.70 -6.69
C ILE A 41 -0.04 8.66 -6.98
N PRO A 42 -1.24 8.16 -7.30
CA PRO A 42 -2.42 9.03 -7.42
C PRO A 42 -2.68 9.82 -6.13
N ASN A 43 -3.21 11.04 -6.27
CA ASN A 43 -3.58 11.86 -5.10
C ASN A 43 -4.59 11.16 -4.19
N LYS A 44 -5.55 10.44 -4.79
CA LYS A 44 -6.52 9.63 -4.09
C LYS A 44 -6.28 8.15 -4.40
N VAL A 45 -5.87 7.40 -3.39
CA VAL A 45 -5.72 5.93 -3.44
C VAL A 45 -7.01 5.28 -2.98
N ASN A 46 -7.61 4.45 -3.82
CA ASN A 46 -8.80 3.65 -3.53
C ASN A 46 -8.55 2.14 -3.63
N ARG A 47 -7.50 1.72 -4.35
CA ARG A 47 -7.15 0.33 -4.60
C ARG A 47 -5.69 0.07 -4.22
N VAL A 48 -5.45 -0.73 -3.20
CA VAL A 48 -4.12 -1.10 -2.71
C VAL A 48 -3.90 -2.60 -2.93
N ALA A 49 -2.80 -2.95 -3.55
CA ALA A 49 -2.27 -4.30 -3.53
C ALA A 49 -1.19 -4.38 -2.45
N ASP A 50 -1.41 -5.13 -1.37
CA ASP A 50 -0.44 -5.27 -0.28
C ASP A 50 0.12 -6.69 -0.25
N LEU A 51 1.34 -6.84 -0.79
CA LEU A 51 2.02 -8.10 -0.97
C LEU A 51 2.86 -8.51 0.25
N TRP A 52 2.76 -7.77 1.37
CA TRP A 52 3.52 -8.09 2.58
C TRP A 52 2.62 -8.39 3.80
N HIS A 53 2.82 -9.55 4.41
CA HIS A 53 1.99 -10.03 5.52
C HIS A 53 1.91 -9.05 6.69
N ALA A 54 3.02 -8.43 7.08
CA ALA A 54 3.05 -7.54 8.23
C ALA A 54 2.31 -6.22 7.97
N ASN A 55 2.48 -5.64 6.77
CA ASN A 55 1.81 -4.39 6.43
C ASN A 55 0.30 -4.55 6.23
N ASN A 56 -0.20 -5.73 5.87
CA ASN A 56 -1.64 -5.98 5.83
C ASN A 56 -2.30 -5.74 7.20
N GLN A 57 -1.60 -6.04 8.31
CA GLN A 57 -2.07 -5.76 9.67
C GLN A 57 -2.10 -4.24 9.94
N VAL A 58 -1.11 -3.50 9.41
CA VAL A 58 -1.06 -2.03 9.46
C VAL A 58 -2.21 -1.43 8.66
N VAL A 59 -2.53 -1.96 7.47
CA VAL A 59 -3.68 -1.51 6.67
C VAL A 59 -4.98 -1.72 7.45
N LEU A 60 -5.14 -2.87 8.11
CA LEU A 60 -6.31 -3.16 8.94
C LEU A 60 -6.43 -2.20 10.13
N LEU A 61 -5.34 -2.01 10.89
CA LEU A 61 -5.24 -1.03 11.98
C LEU A 61 -5.70 0.36 11.55
N LEU A 62 -5.31 0.78 10.35
CA LEU A 62 -5.58 2.11 9.81
C LEU A 62 -6.97 2.25 9.19
N GLY A 63 -7.82 1.21 9.23
CA GLY A 63 -9.15 1.22 8.63
C GLY A 63 -9.13 1.19 7.09
N GLY A 64 -8.03 0.71 6.51
CA GLY A 64 -7.81 0.68 5.06
C GLY A 64 -8.29 -0.59 4.36
N GLN A 65 -8.86 -1.56 5.07
CA GLN A 65 -9.21 -2.89 4.54
C GLN A 65 -10.15 -2.85 3.33
N ASN A 66 -11.08 -1.89 3.27
CA ASN A 66 -11.97 -1.73 2.11
C ASN A 66 -11.25 -1.28 0.82
N LYS A 67 -9.99 -0.85 0.92
CA LYS A 67 -9.15 -0.50 -0.23
C LYS A 67 -8.30 -1.66 -0.73
N LEU A 68 -8.21 -2.77 0.01
CA LEU A 68 -7.38 -3.91 -0.40
C LEU A 68 -8.01 -4.63 -1.59
N VAL A 69 -7.29 -4.66 -2.70
CA VAL A 69 -7.66 -5.37 -3.92
C VAL A 69 -6.78 -6.59 -4.19
N ALA A 70 -5.58 -6.60 -3.60
CA ALA A 70 -4.73 -7.77 -3.46
C ALA A 70 -4.12 -7.82 -2.06
N THR A 71 -3.95 -9.03 -1.54
CA THR A 71 -3.28 -9.36 -0.28
C THR A 71 -2.37 -10.57 -0.52
N THR A 72 -1.95 -11.23 0.54
CA THR A 72 -1.12 -12.43 0.50
C THR A 72 -1.92 -13.71 0.83
N PRO A 73 -1.52 -14.89 0.34
CA PRO A 73 -2.18 -16.15 0.68
C PRO A 73 -2.26 -16.43 2.20
N LEU A 74 -1.23 -16.04 2.95
CA LEU A 74 -1.19 -16.20 4.42
C LEU A 74 -2.26 -15.34 5.09
N VAL A 75 -2.37 -14.06 4.74
CA VAL A 75 -3.33 -13.13 5.36
C VAL A 75 -4.77 -13.58 5.12
N LYS A 76 -5.07 -14.13 3.93
CA LYS A 76 -6.41 -14.68 3.64
C LYS A 76 -6.82 -15.85 4.53
N LYS A 77 -5.85 -16.62 5.00
CA LYS A 77 -6.08 -17.87 5.75
C LYS A 77 -5.87 -17.71 7.26
N GLN A 78 -5.25 -16.61 7.68
CA GLN A 78 -4.93 -16.37 9.08
C GLN A 78 -6.22 -16.14 9.88
N HIS A 79 -6.50 -17.04 10.82
CA HIS A 79 -7.80 -17.11 11.50
C HIS A 79 -8.19 -15.79 12.16
N TRP A 80 -7.30 -15.21 12.97
CA TRP A 80 -7.59 -13.94 13.64
C TRP A 80 -7.87 -12.81 12.66
N PHE A 81 -7.21 -12.78 11.51
CA PHE A 81 -7.42 -11.75 10.50
C PHE A 81 -8.81 -11.89 9.88
N THR A 82 -9.25 -13.13 9.60
CA THR A 82 -10.60 -13.40 9.08
C THR A 82 -11.72 -13.13 10.09
N VAL A 83 -11.43 -13.15 11.40
CA VAL A 83 -12.38 -12.75 12.44
C VAL A 83 -12.59 -11.23 12.44
N VAL A 84 -11.51 -10.46 12.28
CA VAL A 84 -11.56 -8.98 12.31
C VAL A 84 -12.02 -8.39 10.96
N ASP A 85 -11.57 -8.96 9.84
CA ASP A 85 -12.01 -8.62 8.48
C ASP A 85 -12.43 -9.88 7.70
N PRO A 86 -13.68 -10.33 7.84
CA PRO A 86 -14.18 -11.50 7.13
C PRO A 86 -14.13 -11.36 5.60
N LYS A 87 -14.08 -10.13 5.06
CA LYS A 87 -14.07 -9.91 3.61
C LYS A 87 -12.71 -10.22 2.99
N ILE A 88 -11.64 -10.31 3.78
CA ILE A 88 -10.29 -10.59 3.30
C ILE A 88 -10.19 -11.88 2.49
N VAL A 89 -11.04 -12.88 2.79
CA VAL A 89 -11.08 -14.16 2.08
C VAL A 89 -11.43 -14.01 0.59
N LYS A 90 -12.09 -12.91 0.22
CA LYS A 90 -12.49 -12.58 -1.15
C LYS A 90 -11.47 -11.72 -1.90
N VAL A 91 -10.51 -11.11 -1.20
CA VAL A 91 -9.46 -10.27 -1.82
C VAL A 91 -8.53 -11.16 -2.64
N ALA A 92 -8.03 -10.67 -3.79
CA ALA A 92 -7.10 -11.44 -4.61
C ALA A 92 -5.79 -11.72 -3.85
N ALA A 93 -5.10 -12.81 -4.17
CA ALA A 93 -3.77 -13.11 -3.63
C ALA A 93 -2.85 -13.55 -4.77
N PRO A 94 -2.27 -12.61 -5.53
CA PRO A 94 -1.50 -12.90 -6.75
C PRO A 94 -0.06 -13.34 -6.42
N LEU A 95 0.10 -14.28 -5.49
CA LEU A 95 1.38 -14.84 -5.10
C LEU A 95 1.32 -16.37 -5.16
N ALA A 96 2.30 -16.98 -5.83
CA ALA A 96 2.60 -18.41 -5.72
C ALA A 96 3.88 -18.57 -4.89
N GLY A 97 3.73 -18.92 -3.62
CA GLY A 97 4.83 -18.76 -2.65
C GLY A 97 5.20 -17.27 -2.53
N ASN A 98 6.45 -16.94 -2.85
CA ASN A 98 6.94 -15.54 -2.85
C ASN A 98 6.93 -14.89 -4.24
N GLN A 99 6.58 -15.63 -5.30
CA GLN A 99 6.61 -15.14 -6.68
C GLN A 99 5.30 -14.45 -7.06
N ILE A 100 5.38 -13.26 -7.65
CA ILE A 100 4.21 -12.54 -8.14
C ILE A 100 3.63 -13.24 -9.36
N GLN A 101 2.30 -13.41 -9.37
CA GLN A 101 1.55 -13.71 -10.57
C GLN A 101 1.17 -12.39 -11.24
N VAL A 102 2.07 -11.87 -12.10
CA VAL A 102 2.00 -10.49 -12.60
C VAL A 102 0.68 -10.17 -13.29
N GLU A 103 0.17 -11.07 -14.13
CA GLU A 103 -1.12 -10.87 -14.80
C GLU A 103 -2.28 -10.72 -13.81
N GLU A 104 -2.29 -11.55 -12.76
CA GLU A 104 -3.30 -11.48 -11.70
C GLU A 104 -3.17 -10.18 -10.89
N LEU A 105 -1.94 -9.75 -10.62
CA LEU A 105 -1.69 -8.46 -9.97
C LEU A 105 -2.20 -7.28 -10.81
N VAL A 106 -1.90 -7.27 -12.12
CA VAL A 106 -2.35 -6.21 -13.04
C VAL A 106 -3.87 -6.18 -13.17
N LYS A 107 -4.54 -7.36 -13.21
CA LYS A 107 -6.01 -7.47 -13.22
C LYS A 107 -6.66 -6.79 -12.01
N THR A 108 -5.96 -6.69 -10.88
CA THR A 108 -6.48 -5.99 -9.70
C THR A 108 -6.58 -4.47 -9.89
N LYS A 109 -5.96 -3.88 -10.91
CA LYS A 109 -5.99 -2.43 -11.18
C LYS A 109 -5.66 -1.61 -9.92
N SER A 110 -4.65 -2.02 -9.16
CA SER A 110 -4.23 -1.32 -7.96
C SER A 110 -3.68 0.07 -8.30
N ASP A 111 -4.02 1.08 -7.50
CA ASP A 111 -3.44 2.42 -7.59
C ASP A 111 -1.99 2.45 -7.09
N VAL A 112 -1.69 1.56 -6.13
CA VAL A 112 -0.38 1.42 -5.51
C VAL A 112 -0.20 -0.02 -5.01
N VAL A 113 1.02 -0.53 -5.17
CA VAL A 113 1.50 -1.78 -4.61
C VAL A 113 2.37 -1.48 -3.40
N ILE A 114 2.18 -2.23 -2.31
CA ILE A 114 3.03 -2.22 -1.13
C ILE A 114 3.71 -3.59 -1.05
N ALA A 115 5.03 -3.59 -0.92
CA ALA A 115 5.81 -4.82 -0.76
C ALA A 115 7.00 -4.59 0.17
N SER A 116 7.61 -5.68 0.61
CA SER A 116 8.84 -5.67 1.41
C SER A 116 10.03 -6.29 0.68
N ASP A 117 9.74 -7.28 -0.18
CA ASP A 117 10.74 -8.01 -0.96
C ASP A 117 11.17 -7.23 -2.21
N GLN A 118 12.47 -7.19 -2.47
CA GLN A 118 13.04 -6.39 -3.56
C GLN A 118 12.72 -6.97 -4.94
N ALA A 119 12.62 -8.30 -5.08
CA ALA A 119 12.24 -8.92 -6.34
C ALA A 119 10.79 -8.59 -6.68
N GLN A 120 9.89 -8.69 -5.69
CA GLN A 120 8.49 -8.29 -5.83
C GLN A 120 8.33 -6.81 -6.21
N ILE A 121 9.12 -5.93 -5.60
CA ILE A 121 9.12 -4.50 -5.94
C ILE A 121 9.55 -4.28 -7.38
N LYS A 122 10.66 -4.90 -7.80
CA LYS A 122 11.19 -4.78 -9.16
C LYS A 122 10.17 -5.27 -10.19
N GLU A 123 9.58 -6.44 -9.96
CA GLU A 123 8.60 -7.07 -10.86
C GLU A 123 7.33 -6.22 -10.98
N SER A 124 6.80 -5.70 -9.86
CA SER A 124 5.64 -4.81 -9.86
C SER A 124 5.89 -3.51 -10.65
N ARG A 125 7.10 -2.94 -10.52
CA ARG A 125 7.49 -1.74 -11.29
C ARG A 125 7.69 -2.03 -12.78
N GLN A 126 8.21 -3.19 -13.15
CA GLN A 126 8.28 -3.64 -14.55
C GLN A 126 6.89 -3.76 -15.18
N ALA A 127 5.89 -4.16 -14.39
CA ALA A 127 4.48 -4.13 -14.77
C ALA A 127 3.85 -2.71 -14.77
N LYS A 128 4.66 -1.66 -14.57
CA LYS A 128 4.27 -0.25 -14.54
C LYS A 128 3.29 0.12 -13.40
N LEU A 129 3.29 -0.66 -12.32
CA LEU A 129 2.50 -0.35 -11.13
C LEU A 129 3.31 0.53 -10.16
N PRO A 130 2.75 1.65 -9.65
CA PRO A 130 3.40 2.43 -8.59
C PRO A 130 3.62 1.54 -7.36
N THR A 131 4.88 1.36 -6.95
CA THR A 131 5.23 0.38 -5.92
C THR A 131 6.15 0.99 -4.87
N ILE A 132 5.77 0.85 -3.60
CA ILE A 132 6.53 1.34 -2.46
C ILE A 132 7.08 0.19 -1.59
N ASN A 133 8.27 0.39 -1.04
CA ASN A 133 8.80 -0.46 0.01
C ASN A 133 8.28 -0.01 1.39
N ALA A 134 7.66 -0.92 2.16
CA ALA A 134 7.18 -0.66 3.52
C ALA A 134 7.97 -1.40 4.63
N MET A 135 9.08 -2.07 4.28
CA MET A 135 9.87 -2.92 5.18
C MET A 135 10.35 -2.18 6.44
N TYR A 136 10.37 -2.89 7.56
CA TYR A 136 10.98 -2.46 8.81
C TYR A 136 11.53 -3.66 9.59
N THR A 137 12.51 -3.41 10.47
CA THR A 137 13.14 -4.45 11.31
C THR A 137 13.18 -4.08 12.79
N ASP A 138 12.74 -2.87 13.15
CA ASP A 138 12.73 -2.37 14.52
C ASP A 138 11.49 -1.50 14.81
N PHE A 139 11.31 -1.09 16.06
CA PHE A 139 10.16 -0.26 16.45
C PHE A 139 10.19 1.14 15.83
N THR A 140 11.38 1.69 15.55
CA THR A 140 11.50 2.99 14.87
C THR A 140 11.00 2.89 13.43
N GLY A 141 11.44 1.85 12.71
CA GLY A 141 11.01 1.50 11.37
C GLY A 141 9.53 1.17 11.31
N LEU A 142 8.99 0.41 12.29
CA LEU A 142 7.56 0.15 12.37
C LEU A 142 6.74 1.44 12.45
N LYS A 143 7.11 2.38 13.32
CA LYS A 143 6.42 3.68 13.41
C LYS A 143 6.46 4.48 12.10
N LYS A 144 7.61 4.44 11.40
CA LYS A 144 7.76 5.07 10.08
C LYS A 144 6.91 4.38 9.03
N SER A 145 6.89 3.05 8.99
CA SER A 145 6.08 2.25 8.07
C SER A 145 4.58 2.46 8.29
N VAL A 146 4.11 2.52 9.54
CA VAL A 146 2.72 2.88 9.87
C VAL A 146 2.38 4.27 9.35
N THR A 147 3.28 5.24 9.52
CA THR A 147 3.08 6.61 9.00
C THR A 147 3.05 6.62 7.47
N LEU A 148 3.96 5.89 6.82
CA LEU A 148 4.02 5.73 5.37
C LEU A 148 2.71 5.13 4.83
N THR A 149 2.27 3.99 5.36
CA THR A 149 1.04 3.31 4.94
C THR A 149 -0.18 4.18 5.19
N ALA A 150 -0.23 4.91 6.31
CA ALA A 150 -1.30 5.88 6.57
C ALA A 150 -1.32 7.03 5.56
N ASN A 151 -0.15 7.55 5.19
CA ASN A 151 -0.03 8.58 4.17
C ASN A 151 -0.43 8.04 2.79
N VAL A 152 -0.12 6.79 2.45
CA VAL A 152 -0.53 6.14 1.20
C VAL A 152 -2.04 5.98 1.13
N LEU A 153 -2.64 5.42 2.19
CA LEU A 153 -4.09 5.23 2.30
C LEU A 153 -4.84 6.57 2.32
N GLY A 154 -4.27 7.62 2.93
CA GLY A 154 -4.92 8.92 3.09
C GLY A 154 -6.21 8.85 3.90
N GLY A 155 -7.07 9.87 3.74
CA GLY A 155 -8.35 9.96 4.46
C GLY A 155 -8.15 10.05 5.98
N ASN A 156 -8.85 9.20 6.74
CA ASN A 156 -8.73 9.15 8.20
C ASN A 156 -7.47 8.43 8.70
N SER A 157 -6.77 7.68 7.83
CA SER A 157 -5.63 6.83 8.23
C SER A 157 -4.54 7.61 8.97
N PRO A 158 -4.08 8.80 8.51
CA PRO A 158 -3.09 9.59 9.25
C PRO A 158 -3.56 10.03 10.65
N ARG A 159 -4.87 10.20 10.86
CA ARG A 159 -5.44 10.54 12.18
C ARG A 159 -5.44 9.34 13.13
N ILE A 160 -5.49 8.11 12.61
CA ILE A 160 -5.38 6.87 13.38
C ILE A 160 -3.91 6.52 13.66
N ALA A 161 -3.01 6.74 12.70
CA ALA A 161 -1.58 6.45 12.84
C ALA A 161 -0.90 7.23 13.98
N ARG A 162 -1.25 8.51 14.15
CA ARG A 162 -0.65 9.37 15.18
C ARG A 162 -0.85 8.85 16.61
N PRO A 163 -2.09 8.58 17.08
CA PRO A 163 -2.30 8.04 18.42
C PRO A 163 -1.69 6.65 18.57
N TYR A 164 -1.78 5.78 17.56
CA TYR A 164 -1.11 4.47 17.60
C TYR A 164 0.40 4.59 17.83
N ASN A 165 1.09 5.45 17.08
CA ASN A 165 2.54 5.64 17.23
C ASN A 165 2.91 6.25 18.60
N LYS A 166 2.04 7.08 19.16
CA LYS A 166 2.18 7.62 20.52
C LYS A 166 2.04 6.50 21.56
N GLU A 167 1.00 5.68 21.43
CA GLU A 167 0.75 4.54 22.33
C GLU A 167 1.89 3.52 22.29
N LEU A 168 2.36 3.14 21.09
CA LEU A 168 3.51 2.27 20.93
C LEU A 168 4.76 2.84 21.63
N THR A 169 5.01 4.14 21.50
CA THR A 169 6.13 4.79 22.18
C THR A 169 5.97 4.74 23.70
N ASN A 170 4.76 4.97 24.21
CA ASN A 170 4.47 4.88 25.65
C ASN A 170 4.68 3.46 26.18
N ASN A 171 4.21 2.43 25.46
CA ASN A 171 4.37 1.04 25.87
C ASN A 171 5.85 0.61 25.88
N ILE A 172 6.63 1.04 24.89
CA ILE A 172 8.08 0.82 24.87
C ILE A 172 8.75 1.47 26.09
N ASN A 173 8.35 2.70 26.43
CA ASN A 173 8.90 3.41 27.58
C ASN A 173 8.51 2.76 28.91
N LEU A 174 7.27 2.28 29.03
CA LEU A 174 6.78 1.54 30.19
C LEU A 174 7.60 0.28 30.44
N VAL A 175 7.81 -0.53 29.40
CA VAL A 175 8.65 -1.73 29.49
C VAL A 175 10.08 -1.36 29.87
N LYS A 176 10.67 -0.35 29.22
CA LYS A 176 12.03 0.12 29.57
C LYS A 176 12.13 0.59 31.03
N GLN A 177 11.10 1.25 31.56
CA GLN A 177 11.06 1.70 32.94
C GLN A 177 11.04 0.51 33.91
N HIS A 178 10.19 -0.49 33.67
CA HIS A 178 10.13 -1.69 34.50
C HIS A 178 11.42 -2.51 34.46
N LEU A 179 12.16 -2.46 33.35
CA LEU A 179 13.43 -3.16 33.22
C LEU A 179 14.60 -2.47 33.94
N LYS A 180 14.45 -1.23 34.44
CA LYS A 180 15.53 -0.54 35.18
C LYS A 180 15.81 -1.15 36.54
N SER A 181 14.80 -1.72 37.19
CA SER A 181 14.91 -2.36 38.51
C SER A 181 15.16 -3.86 38.44
N ARG A 182 15.53 -4.40 37.27
CA ARG A 182 15.77 -5.84 37.12
C ARG A 182 17.10 -6.25 37.77
N GLU A 183 17.07 -7.31 38.56
CA GLU A 183 18.28 -7.87 39.21
C GLU A 183 18.97 -8.92 38.35
N SER A 184 18.24 -9.58 37.45
CA SER A 184 18.76 -10.59 36.54
C SER A 184 18.05 -10.53 35.18
N THR A 185 18.65 -11.15 34.16
CA THR A 185 18.07 -11.29 32.82
C THR A 185 18.00 -12.77 32.47
N PRO A 186 16.79 -13.37 32.40
CA PRO A 186 16.68 -14.78 32.06
C PRO A 186 17.14 -15.04 30.62
N THR A 187 17.80 -16.17 30.40
CA THR A 187 18.11 -16.65 29.04
C THR A 187 16.85 -17.24 28.43
N VAL A 188 16.51 -16.79 27.22
CA VAL A 188 15.32 -17.24 26.49
C VAL A 188 15.77 -17.82 25.15
N LEU A 189 15.31 -19.03 24.84
CA LEU A 189 15.45 -19.66 23.53
C LEU A 189 14.14 -19.48 22.76
N HIS A 190 14.21 -18.88 21.58
CA HIS A 190 13.08 -18.74 20.67
C HIS A 190 13.20 -19.77 19.55
N ILE A 191 12.30 -20.76 19.55
CA ILE A 191 12.21 -21.83 18.54
C ILE A 191 11.03 -21.49 17.63
N VAL A 192 11.32 -21.15 16.39
CA VAL A 192 10.31 -20.82 15.37
C VAL A 192 9.74 -22.10 14.77
N ASN A 193 10.59 -23.11 14.54
CA ASN A 193 10.17 -24.40 14.02
C ASN A 193 11.20 -25.50 14.35
N SER A 194 10.92 -26.74 13.92
CA SER A 194 11.76 -27.91 14.20
C SER A 194 13.20 -27.80 13.68
N THR A 195 13.49 -26.95 12.70
CA THR A 195 14.87 -26.73 12.21
C THR A 195 15.73 -25.93 13.19
N ASP A 196 15.14 -25.21 14.14
CA ASP A 196 15.89 -24.50 15.19
C ASP A 196 16.32 -25.44 16.34
N LEU A 197 15.93 -26.72 16.28
CA LEU A 197 16.18 -27.74 17.31
C LEU A 197 17.29 -28.74 16.92
N THR A 198 17.87 -28.61 15.74
CA THR A 198 18.87 -29.53 15.15
C THR A 198 20.14 -28.77 14.81
#